data_AF-A0A6B1H4Q1-F1
#
_entry.id   AF-A0A6B1H4Q1-F1
#
_cell.length_a   1.000
_cell.length_b   1.000
_cell.length_c   1.000
_cell.angle_alpha   90.00
_cell.angle_beta   90.00
_cell.angle_gamma   90.00
#
_symmetry.space_group_name_H-M   'P 1'
#
loop_
_entity.id
_entity.type
_entity.pdbx_description
1 polymer ?
#
loop_
_entity_poly.entity_id
_entity_poly.type
_entity_poly.pdbx_seq_one_letter_code
_entity_poly.pdbx_strand_id
1 'polypeptide(L)'
;MQTLQEEIAALQKREADEGEVMSESELAEVRKEKENKALDLELHGKRFQKDLNDRQTEFFQKMTPKLRAVVNDLIEIERYDFVYDRRTLLFANMKHDITAKVTEKLNERYAEQQGEADG
;
A
#
# COMPACT_ATOMS: atom_id res chain seq x y z
N MET A 1 9.18 4.76 13.50
CA MET A 1 8.10 5.76 13.35
C MET A 1 7.50 6.11 14.70
N GLN A 2 6.91 5.15 15.44
CA GLN A 2 6.35 5.39 16.78
C GLN A 2 7.40 5.93 17.78
N THR A 3 8.60 5.36 17.79
CA THR A 3 9.72 5.81 18.64
C THR A 3 10.14 7.27 18.36
N LEU A 4 10.24 7.67 17.09
CA LEU A 4 10.58 9.05 16.71
C LEU A 4 9.48 10.04 17.12
N GLN A 5 8.21 9.64 17.01
CA GLN A 5 7.08 10.46 17.46
C GLN A 5 7.07 10.63 18.98
N GLU A 6 7.35 9.56 19.72
CA GLU A 6 7.46 9.58 21.18
C GLU A 6 8.64 10.46 21.65
N GLU A 7 9.80 10.37 20.97
CA GLU A 7 10.96 11.20 21.27
C GLU A 7 10.70 12.69 20.99
N ILE A 8 10.05 13.03 19.87
CA ILE A 8 9.64 14.42 19.58
C ILE A 8 8.66 14.92 20.64
N ALA A 9 7.68 14.11 21.03
CA ALA A 9 6.70 14.47 22.06
C ALA A 9 7.36 14.66 23.44
N ALA A 10 8.36 13.83 23.78
CA ALA A 10 9.13 13.97 25.01
C ALA A 10 9.96 15.26 25.02
N LEU A 11 10.62 15.60 23.90
CA LEU A 11 11.35 16.87 23.75
C LEU A 11 10.42 18.08 23.81
N GLN A 12 9.24 18.00 23.20
CA GLN A 12 8.21 19.04 23.28
C GLN A 12 7.74 19.26 24.72
N LYS A 13 7.50 18.17 25.46
CA LYS A 13 7.09 18.24 26.86
C LYS A 13 8.20 18.83 27.73
N ARG A 14 9.45 18.41 27.51
CA ARG A 14 10.61 18.96 28.22
C ARG A 14 10.80 20.44 27.96
N GLU A 15 10.67 20.89 26.71
CA GLU A 15 10.72 22.32 26.36
C GLU A 15 9.58 23.11 27.02
N ALA A 16 8.38 22.53 27.13
CA ALA A 16 7.23 23.18 27.78
C ALA A 16 7.34 23.26 29.31
N ASP A 17 7.84 22.19 29.95
CA ASP A 17 7.90 22.06 31.41
C ASP A 17 9.18 22.70 31.99
N GLU A 18 10.32 22.58 31.30
CA GLU A 18 11.64 23.04 31.78
C GLU A 18 12.14 24.29 31.04
N GLY A 19 11.45 24.78 30.01
CA GLY A 19 11.92 25.87 29.16
C GLY A 19 12.19 27.20 29.89
N GLU A 20 11.53 27.45 31.02
CA GLU A 20 11.73 28.64 31.86
C GLU A 20 12.98 28.56 32.76
N VAL A 21 13.49 27.34 33.03
CA VAL A 21 14.66 27.10 33.89
C VAL A 21 15.92 26.72 33.10
N MET A 22 15.79 26.48 31.80
CA MET A 22 16.91 26.18 30.90
C MET A 22 17.68 27.44 30.49
N SER A 23 18.97 27.27 30.21
CA SER A 23 19.77 28.33 29.56
C SER A 23 19.40 28.48 28.08
N GLU A 24 19.62 29.66 27.49
CA GLU A 24 19.36 29.88 26.05
C GLU A 24 20.10 28.88 25.15
N SER A 25 21.31 28.47 25.55
CA SER A 25 22.12 27.46 24.87
C SER A 25 21.46 26.09 24.86
N GLU A 26 20.93 25.64 26.00
CA GLU A 26 20.28 24.32 26.10
C GLU A 26 18.94 24.32 25.36
N LEU A 27 18.20 25.43 25.40
CA LEU A 27 16.96 25.59 24.66
C LEU A 27 17.19 25.54 23.14
N ALA A 28 18.28 26.16 22.67
CA ALA A 28 18.68 26.11 21.27
C ALA A 28 19.02 24.67 20.80
N GLU A 29 19.74 23.90 21.61
CA GLU A 29 20.05 22.50 21.29
C GLU A 29 18.81 21.61 21.29
N VAL A 30 17.91 21.74 22.26
CA VAL A 30 16.64 20.97 22.28
C VAL A 30 15.77 21.29 21.06
N ARG A 31 15.67 22.56 20.67
CA ARG A 31 14.92 22.96 19.47
C ARG A 31 15.52 22.36 18.20
N LYS A 32 16.85 22.39 18.08
CA LYS A 32 17.57 21.82 16.95
C LYS A 32 17.42 20.29 16.90
N GLU A 33 17.49 19.60 18.03
CA GLU A 33 17.27 18.16 18.09
C GLU A 33 15.85 17.80 17.66
N LYS A 34 14.85 18.54 18.15
CA LYS A 34 13.44 18.38 17.76
C LYS A 34 13.25 18.60 16.26
N GLU A 35 13.85 19.64 15.69
CA GLU A 35 13.78 19.94 14.25
C GLU A 35 14.39 18.81 13.41
N ASN A 36 15.58 18.33 13.80
CA ASN A 36 16.24 17.21 13.13
C ASN A 36 15.36 15.94 13.16
N LYS A 37 14.83 15.57 14.33
CA LYS A 37 13.94 14.40 14.47
C LYS A 37 12.65 14.56 13.68
N ALA A 38 12.09 15.77 13.61
CA ALA A 38 10.90 16.05 12.82
C ALA A 38 11.17 15.88 11.31
N LEU A 39 12.32 16.37 10.83
CA LEU A 39 12.75 16.17 9.44
C LEU A 39 12.98 14.70 9.12
N ASP A 40 13.63 13.96 10.02
CA ASP A 40 13.82 12.51 9.86
C ASP A 40 12.48 11.77 9.78
N LEU A 41 11.52 12.11 10.66
CA LEU A 41 10.19 11.53 10.64
C LEU A 41 9.47 11.79 9.30
N GLU A 42 9.55 13.01 8.78
CA GLU A 42 8.96 13.37 7.48
C GLU A 42 9.61 12.57 6.34
N LEU A 43 10.94 12.46 6.32
CA LEU A 43 11.67 11.70 5.33
C LEU A 43 11.32 10.21 5.38
N HIS A 44 11.22 9.64 6.58
CA HIS A 44 10.78 8.26 6.76
C HIS A 44 9.35 8.05 6.29
N GLY A 45 8.44 8.96 6.60
CA GLY A 45 7.05 8.93 6.12
C GLY A 45 6.97 8.96 4.59
N LYS A 46 7.69 9.88 3.95
CA LYS A 46 7.76 9.98 2.48
C LYS A 46 8.33 8.72 1.84
N ARG A 47 9.42 8.16 2.39
CA ARG A 47 10.02 6.91 1.89
C ARG A 47 9.07 5.73 2.04
N PHE A 48 8.39 5.62 3.17
CA PHE A 48 7.41 4.57 3.41
C PHE A 48 6.23 4.66 2.43
N GLN A 49 5.66 5.86 2.25
CA GLN A 49 4.57 6.05 1.29
C GLN A 49 5.02 5.72 -0.14
N LYS A 50 6.25 6.08 -0.50
CA LYS A 50 6.83 5.74 -1.80
C LYS A 50 6.97 4.22 -1.96
N ASP A 51 7.55 3.52 -0.99
CA ASP A 51 7.69 2.06 -1.03
C ASP A 51 6.33 1.36 -1.14
N LEU A 52 5.31 1.83 -0.42
CA LEU A 52 3.95 1.30 -0.57
C LEU A 52 3.40 1.49 -1.99
N ASN A 53 3.55 2.69 -2.56
CA ASN A 53 3.09 2.98 -3.92
C ASN A 53 3.86 2.16 -4.97
N ASP A 54 5.17 2.02 -4.80
CA ASP A 54 6.04 1.26 -5.71
C ASP A 54 5.66 -0.23 -5.67
N ARG A 55 5.48 -0.81 -4.47
CA ARG A 55 5.02 -2.20 -4.30
C ARG A 55 3.62 -2.42 -4.86
N GLN A 56 2.70 -1.49 -4.65
CA GLN A 56 1.35 -1.56 -5.21
C GLN A 56 1.41 -1.55 -6.75
N THR A 57 2.22 -0.66 -7.32
CA THR A 57 2.42 -0.57 -8.77
C THR A 57 3.02 -1.85 -9.31
N GLU A 58 4.09 -2.36 -8.70
CA GLU A 58 4.73 -3.62 -9.08
C GLU A 58 3.75 -4.80 -9.01
N PHE A 59 2.96 -4.88 -7.93
CA PHE A 59 1.90 -5.87 -7.80
C PHE A 59 0.93 -5.81 -8.97
N PHE A 60 0.37 -4.63 -9.28
CA PHE A 60 -0.55 -4.49 -10.41
C PHE A 60 0.11 -4.80 -11.75
N GLN A 61 1.38 -4.42 -11.96
CA GLN A 61 2.12 -4.75 -13.18
C GLN A 61 2.27 -6.27 -13.37
N LYS A 62 2.48 -7.03 -12.29
CA LYS A 62 2.56 -8.50 -12.33
C LYS A 62 1.20 -9.18 -12.42
N MET A 63 0.18 -8.65 -11.75
CA MET A 63 -1.15 -9.25 -11.67
C MET A 63 -2.03 -8.98 -12.89
N THR A 64 -1.96 -7.77 -13.45
CA THR A 64 -2.77 -7.37 -14.61
C THR A 64 -2.65 -8.31 -15.82
N PRO A 65 -1.45 -8.76 -16.25
CA PRO A 65 -1.34 -9.71 -17.36
C PRO A 65 -1.92 -11.09 -17.01
N LYS A 66 -1.75 -11.55 -15.77
CA LYS A 66 -2.30 -12.82 -15.29
C LYS A 66 -3.83 -12.80 -15.28
N LEU A 67 -4.42 -11.69 -14.80
CA LEU A 67 -5.85 -11.46 -14.85
C LEU A 67 -6.37 -11.45 -16.30
N ARG A 68 -5.70 -10.72 -17.20
CA ARG A 68 -6.06 -10.68 -18.63
C ARG A 68 -6.03 -12.06 -19.28
N ALA A 69 -5.03 -12.89 -18.96
CA ALA A 69 -4.96 -14.25 -19.48
C ALA A 69 -6.16 -15.09 -19.03
N VAL A 70 -6.51 -15.05 -17.73
CA VAL A 70 -7.68 -15.77 -17.20
C VAL A 70 -8.99 -15.30 -17.84
N VAL A 71 -9.16 -13.99 -18.02
CA VAL A 71 -10.34 -13.43 -18.69
C VAL A 71 -10.40 -13.88 -20.14
N ASN A 72 -9.29 -13.87 -20.88
CA ASN A 72 -9.24 -14.34 -22.26
C ASN A 72 -9.62 -15.83 -22.38
N ASP A 73 -9.10 -16.68 -21.51
CA ASP A 73 -9.47 -18.09 -21.49
C ASP A 73 -10.98 -18.27 -21.26
N LEU A 74 -11.58 -17.47 -20.37
CA LEU A 74 -13.02 -17.50 -20.12
C LEU A 74 -13.84 -16.99 -21.31
N ILE A 75 -13.34 -15.98 -22.03
CA ILE A 75 -13.94 -15.49 -23.27
C ILE A 75 -14.01 -16.61 -24.31
N GLU A 76 -12.96 -17.41 -24.47
CA GLU A 76 -12.93 -18.51 -25.45
C GLU A 76 -13.84 -19.68 -25.05
N ILE A 77 -13.83 -20.07 -23.77
CA ILE A 77 -14.59 -21.22 -23.26
C ILE A 77 -16.10 -20.91 -23.26
N GLU A 78 -16.48 -19.74 -22.74
CA GLU A 78 -17.89 -19.36 -22.55
C GLU A 78 -18.44 -18.49 -23.68
N ARG A 79 -17.59 -18.14 -24.67
CA ARG A 79 -17.93 -17.38 -25.88
C ARG A 79 -18.56 -16.02 -25.56
N TYR A 80 -17.91 -15.25 -24.69
CA TYR A 80 -18.33 -13.88 -24.39
C TYR A 80 -18.00 -12.93 -25.55
N ASP A 81 -18.99 -12.20 -26.04
CA ASP A 81 -18.77 -11.15 -27.04
C ASP A 81 -18.20 -9.85 -26.43
N PHE A 82 -18.62 -9.52 -25.19
CA PHE A 82 -18.21 -8.30 -24.50
C PHE A 82 -18.01 -8.53 -23.00
N VAL A 83 -16.98 -7.91 -22.44
CA VAL A 83 -16.72 -7.83 -21.00
C VAL A 83 -16.66 -6.36 -20.60
N TYR A 84 -17.45 -5.98 -19.59
CA TYR A 84 -17.53 -4.62 -19.10
C TYR A 84 -17.02 -4.51 -17.67
N ASP A 85 -16.38 -3.38 -17.34
CA ASP A 85 -16.13 -3.01 -15.94
C ASP A 85 -17.48 -2.73 -15.27
N ARG A 86 -17.71 -3.31 -14.08
CA ARG A 86 -18.97 -3.16 -13.37
C ARG A 86 -19.33 -1.70 -13.06
N ARG A 87 -18.34 -0.81 -12.95
CA ARG A 87 -18.54 0.63 -12.70
C ARG A 87 -19.12 1.39 -13.89
N THR A 88 -19.04 0.84 -15.11
CA THR A 88 -19.57 1.50 -16.31
C THR A 88 -21.03 1.12 -16.58
N LEU A 89 -21.55 0.11 -15.89
CA LEU A 89 -22.91 -0.39 -16.07
C LEU A 89 -23.88 0.32 -15.14
N LEU A 90 -25.00 0.80 -15.68
CA LEU A 90 -26.10 1.36 -14.88
C LEU A 90 -26.80 0.29 -14.05
N PHE A 91 -26.93 -0.92 -14.60
CA PHE A 91 -27.50 -2.08 -13.93
C PHE A 91 -27.04 -3.36 -14.63
N ALA A 92 -26.66 -4.37 -13.85
CA ALA A 92 -26.41 -5.73 -14.31
C ALA A 92 -26.88 -6.72 -13.25
N ASN A 93 -27.53 -7.79 -13.67
CA ASN A 93 -27.92 -8.88 -12.76
C ASN A 93 -26.69 -9.75 -12.44
N MET A 94 -26.74 -10.52 -11.34
CA MET A 94 -25.62 -11.39 -10.93
C MET A 94 -25.33 -12.54 -11.91
N LYS A 95 -26.27 -12.90 -12.80
CA LYS A 95 -26.06 -13.99 -13.77
C LYS A 95 -25.05 -13.61 -14.86
N HIS A 96 -24.79 -12.32 -15.05
CA HIS A 96 -23.81 -11.81 -16.00
C HIS A 96 -22.48 -11.40 -15.34
N ASP A 97 -22.33 -11.63 -14.03
CA ASP A 97 -21.10 -11.32 -13.31
C ASP A 97 -20.13 -12.51 -13.35
N ILE A 98 -18.99 -12.34 -14.01
CA ILE A 98 -17.95 -13.34 -14.14
C ILE A 98 -16.88 -13.25 -13.04
N THR A 99 -16.97 -12.27 -12.13
CA THR A 99 -15.92 -11.99 -11.12
C THR A 99 -15.57 -13.23 -10.31
N ALA A 100 -16.58 -13.98 -9.84
CA ALA A 100 -16.36 -15.20 -9.07
C ALA A 100 -15.58 -16.25 -9.86
N LYS A 101 -15.95 -16.49 -11.12
CA LYS A 101 -15.28 -17.44 -12.01
C LYS A 101 -13.84 -17.01 -12.31
N VAL A 102 -13.64 -15.71 -12.55
CA VAL A 102 -12.31 -15.13 -12.78
C VAL A 102 -11.45 -15.32 -11.54
N THR A 103 -11.96 -15.08 -10.33
CA THR A 103 -11.23 -15.29 -9.07
C THR A 103 -10.86 -16.74 -8.86
N GLU A 104 -11.79 -17.67 -9.09
CA GLU A 104 -11.56 -19.12 -8.96
C GLU A 104 -10.46 -19.58 -9.91
N LYS A 105 -10.61 -19.31 -11.21
CA LYS A 105 -9.64 -19.73 -12.24
C LYS A 105 -8.27 -19.05 -12.09
N LEU A 106 -8.27 -17.82 -11.55
CA LEU A 106 -7.04 -17.14 -11.18
C LEU A 106 -6.32 -17.88 -10.04
N ASN A 107 -7.04 -18.20 -8.96
CA ASN A 107 -6.50 -18.93 -7.81
C ASN A 107 -5.99 -20.34 -8.18
N GLU A 108 -6.72 -21.08 -9.01
CA GLU A 108 -6.31 -22.40 -9.53
C GLU A 108 -4.95 -22.31 -10.23
N ARG A 109 -4.82 -21.35 -11.16
CA ARG A 109 -3.57 -21.11 -11.91
C ARG A 109 -2.41 -20.69 -11.01
N TYR A 110 -2.67 -20.00 -9.90
CA TYR A 110 -1.63 -19.68 -8.90
C TYR A 110 -1.23 -20.89 -8.07
N ALA A 111 -2.19 -21.74 -7.69
CA ALA A 111 -1.92 -22.95 -6.92
C ALA A 111 -1.08 -23.96 -7.72
N GLU A 112 -1.38 -24.12 -9.03
CA GLU A 112 -0.62 -24.96 -9.94
C GLU A 112 0.84 -24.48 -10.10
N GLN A 113 1.05 -23.17 -10.25
CA GLN A 113 2.39 -22.57 -10.36
C GLN A 113 3.22 -22.69 -9.07
N GLN A 114 2.58 -22.83 -7.91
CA GLN A 114 3.28 -23.06 -6.64
C GLN A 114 3.60 -24.53 -6.42
N GLY A 115 2.76 -25.46 -6.90
CA GLY A 115 3.03 -26.90 -6.85
C GLY A 115 4.20 -27.34 -7.75
N GLU A 116 4.46 -26.62 -8.84
CA GLU A 116 5.60 -26.88 -9.76
C GLU A 116 6.95 -26.34 -9.25
N ALA A 117 6.95 -25.45 -8.26
CA ALA A 117 8.18 -24.84 -7.72
C ALA A 117 8.79 -25.63 -6.54
N ASP A 118 8.07 -26.62 -6.01
CA ASP A 118 8.42 -27.39 -4.81
C ASP A 118 8.57 -28.91 -5.08
N GLY A 119 8.60 -29.31 -6.36
CA GLY A 119 8.82 -30.70 -6.83
C GLY A 119 10.00 -30.80 -7.78
#